data_AF-A0A840PGK9-F1
#
_entry.id   AF-A0A840PGK9-F1
#
_cell.length_a   1.000
_cell.length_b   1.000
_cell.length_c   1.000
_cell.angle_alpha   90.00
_cell.angle_beta   90.00
_cell.angle_gamma   90.00
#
_symmetry.space_group_name_H-M   'P 1'
#
loop_
_entity.id
_entity.type
_entity.pdbx_description
1 polymer ?
#
loop_
_entity_poly.entity_id
_entity_poly.type
_entity_poly.pdbx_seq_one_letter_code
_entity_poly.pdbx_strand_id
1 'polypeptide(L)' 'MNKLAETAEHVGEFAREFAAQNWVDMDEEEAVGWRKALADLEAAAATFRSTVNLID' A
#
# COMPACT_ATOMS: atom_id res chain seq x y z
N MET A 1 3.49 -5.01 19.51
CA MET A 1 2.87 -3.72 19.21
C MET A 1 3.63 -2.92 18.15
N ASN A 2 4.80 -2.32 18.45
CA ASN A 2 5.46 -1.36 17.52
C ASN A 2 5.76 -1.86 16.09
N LYS A 3 6.28 -3.09 15.94
CA LYS A 3 6.73 -3.60 14.63
C LYS A 3 5.60 -3.78 13.60
N LEU A 4 4.37 -4.03 14.08
CA LEU A 4 3.21 -4.20 13.21
C LEU A 4 2.77 -2.84 12.66
N ALA A 5 2.63 -1.83 13.51
CA ALA A 5 2.35 -0.46 13.09
C ALA A 5 3.42 0.08 12.11
N GLU A 6 4.70 -0.19 12.40
CA GLU A 6 5.84 0.16 11.53
C GLU A 6 5.76 -0.53 10.15
N THR A 7 5.37 -1.81 10.11
CA THR A 7 5.14 -2.53 8.84
C THR A 7 4.03 -1.88 8.01
N ALA A 8 2.93 -1.46 8.65
CA ALA A 8 1.82 -0.82 7.95
C ALA A 8 2.23 0.55 7.37
N GLU A 9 3.10 1.29 8.05
CA GLU A 9 3.66 2.54 7.55
C GLU A 9 4.57 2.33 6.34
N HIS A 10 5.49 1.37 6.41
CA HIS A 10 6.37 1.05 5.28
C HIS A 10 5.62 0.57 4.03
N VAL A 11 4.55 -0.21 4.23
CA VAL A 11 3.70 -0.65 3.11
C VAL A 11 3.00 0.54 2.44
N GLY A 12 2.49 1.49 3.22
CA GLY A 12 1.88 2.71 2.69
C GLY A 12 2.88 3.65 2.01
N GLU A 13 4.10 3.74 2.54
CA GLU A 13 5.20 4.51 1.95
C GLU A 13 5.61 3.94 0.59
N PHE A 14 5.85 2.62 0.52
CA PHE A 14 6.14 1.92 -0.74
C PHE A 14 5.07 2.16 -1.79
N ALA A 15 3.79 2.06 -1.42
CA ALA A 15 2.68 2.25 -2.35
C ALA A 15 2.71 3.66 -2.99
N ARG A 16 2.95 4.69 -2.18
CA ARG A 16 3.02 6.09 -2.65
C ARG A 16 4.23 6.33 -3.54
N GLU A 17 5.40 5.84 -3.13
CA GLU A 17 6.63 5.99 -3.92
C GLU A 17 6.53 5.25 -5.25
N PHE A 18 5.97 4.05 -5.24
CA PHE A 18 5.74 3.27 -6.45
C PHE A 18 4.73 3.93 -7.39
N ALA A 19 3.65 4.51 -6.86
CA ALA A 19 2.67 5.26 -7.65
C ALA A 19 3.23 6.59 -8.22
N ALA A 20 4.19 7.21 -7.53
CA ALA A 20 4.81 8.46 -7.95
C ALA A 20 5.88 8.27 -9.04
N GLN A 21 6.38 7.04 -9.24
CA GLN A 21 7.19 6.72 -10.40
C GLN A 21 6.28 6.80 -11.62
N ASN A 22 6.46 7.83 -12.44
CA ASN A 22 5.76 7.95 -13.71
C ASN A 22 6.11 6.68 -14.50
N TRP A 23 5.18 5.73 -14.64
CA TRP A 23 5.44 4.39 -15.20
C TRP A 23 5.63 4.47 -16.73
N VAL A 24 6.68 5.16 -17.16
CA VAL A 24 6.89 5.60 -18.56
C VAL A 24 7.02 4.41 -19.52
N ASP A 25 7.50 3.26 -19.04
CA ASP A 25 7.71 2.04 -19.83
C ASP A 25 6.61 0.99 -19.67
N MET A 26 5.53 1.33 -18.96
CA MET A 26 4.44 0.41 -18.66
C MET A 26 3.24 0.69 -19.56
N ASP A 27 2.66 -0.36 -20.15
CA ASP A 27 1.44 -0.20 -20.94
C ASP A 27 0.22 0.10 -20.05
N GLU A 28 -0.87 0.55 -20.67
CA GLU A 28 -2.05 0.99 -19.94
C GLU A 28 -2.73 -0.14 -19.15
N GLU A 29 -2.69 -1.39 -19.66
CA GLU A 29 -3.29 -2.55 -19.01
C GLU A 29 -2.48 -2.94 -17.76
N GLU A 30 -1.16 -3.00 -17.89
CA GLU A 30 -0.23 -3.25 -16.79
C GLU A 30 -0.35 -2.14 -15.73
N ALA A 31 -0.39 -0.87 -16.14
CA ALA A 31 -0.61 0.27 -15.24
C ALA A 31 -1.95 0.20 -14.50
N VAL A 32 -3.03 -0.25 -15.14
CA VAL A 32 -4.32 -0.46 -14.47
C VAL A 32 -4.23 -1.59 -13.43
N GLY A 33 -3.53 -2.68 -13.76
CA GLY A 33 -3.24 -3.77 -12.82
C GLY A 33 -2.49 -3.29 -11.58
N TRP A 34 -1.45 -2.48 -11.77
CA TRP A 34 -0.67 -1.91 -10.67
C TRP A 34 -1.44 -0.90 -9.83
N ARG A 35 -2.28 -0.04 -10.44
CA ARG A 35 -3.18 0.86 -9.68
C ARG A 35 -4.13 0.07 -8.78
N LYS A 36 -4.67 -1.05 -9.28
CA LYS A 36 -5.53 -1.92 -8.49
C LYS A 36 -4.76 -2.56 -7.33
N ALA A 37 -3.57 -3.11 -7.60
CA ALA A 37 -2.72 -3.70 -6.57
C ALA A 37 -2.37 -2.69 -5.46
N LEU A 38 -2.08 -1.44 -5.83
CA LEU A 38 -1.83 -0.35 -4.88
C LEU A 38 -3.06 -0.02 -4.02
N ALA A 39 -4.24 0.08 -4.62
CA ALA A 39 -5.48 0.34 -3.89
C ALA A 39 -5.81 -0.79 -2.90
N ASP A 40 -5.61 -2.05 -3.31
CA ASP A 40 -5.80 -3.23 -2.45
C ASP A 40 -4.80 -3.21 -1.28
N LEU A 41 -3.55 -2.79 -1.54
CA LEU A 41 -2.50 -2.67 -0.53
C LEU A 41 -2.81 -1.57 0.50
N GLU A 42 -3.30 -0.41 0.06
CA GLU A 42 -3.76 0.67 0.95
C GLU A 42 -4.94 0.23 1.82
N ALA A 43 -5.92 -0.49 1.24
CA ALA A 43 -7.06 -1.02 1.99
C ALA A 43 -6.64 -2.06 3.03
N ALA A 44 -5.69 -2.94 2.68
CA ALA A 44 -5.12 -3.92 3.60
C ALA A 44 -4.37 -3.25 4.74
N ALA A 45 -3.55 -2.24 4.46
CA ALA A 45 -2.82 -1.46 5.48
C ALA A 45 -3.78 -0.73 6.43
N ALA A 46 -4.86 -0.14 5.91
CA ALA A 46 -5.90 0.51 6.72
C ALA A 46 -6.63 -0.49 7.64
N THR A 47 -7.01 -1.65 7.09
CA THR A 47 -7.64 -2.73 7.86
C THR A 47 -6.71 -3.21 8.97
N PHE A 48 -5.45 -3.48 8.62
CA PHE A 48 -4.44 -3.94 9.55
C PHE A 48 -4.20 -2.94 10.68
N ARG A 49 -4.07 -1.64 10.38
CA ARG A 49 -3.98 -0.58 11.40
C ARG A 49 -5.20 -0.57 12.32
N SER A 50 -6.41 -0.68 11.76
CA SER A 50 -7.63 -0.74 12.57
C SER A 50 -7.65 -1.97 13.49
N THR A 51 -7.21 -3.13 13.01
CA THR A 51 -7.13 -4.35 13.83
C THR A 51 -6.11 -4.22 14.95
N VAL A 52 -4.92 -3.67 14.66
CA VAL A 52 -3.88 -3.41 15.69
C VAL A 52 -4.44 -2.50 16.79
N ASN A 53 -5.13 -1.41 16.43
CA ASN A 53 -5.75 -0.50 17.40
C ASN A 53 -6.84 -1.14 18.27
N LEU A 54 -7.42 -2.28 17.88
CA LEU A 54 -8.46 -2.98 18.65
C LEU A 54 -7.87 -3.99 19.66
N ILE A 55 -6.63 -4.41 19.46
CA ILE A 55 -5.92 -5.39 20.30
C ILE A 55 -4.85 -4.76 21.19
N ASP A 56 -4.56 -3.48 20.97
CA ASP A 56 -3.81 -2.59 21.87
C ASP A 56 -4.72 -2.04 22.97
#